data_AF-A0A7L8RRK7-F1
#
_entry.id   AF-A0A7L8RRK7-F1
#
_cell.length_a   1.000
_cell.length_b   1.000
_cell.length_c   1.000
_cell.angle_alpha   90.00
_cell.angle_beta   90.00
_cell.angle_gamma   90.00
#
_symmetry.space_group_name_H-M   'P 1'
#
loop_
_entity.id
_entity.type
_entity.pdbx_description
1 polymer ?
#
loop_
_entity_poly.entity_id
_entity_poly.type
_entity_poly.pdbx_seq_one_letter_code
_entity_poly.pdbx_strand_id
1 'polypeptide(L)' 'MISDDERKSMLRAHSIGPKMISYLQDIGITRLDDLKGADPLEIVMRIDISVGRKHMNSLGVAALRNLIELANTKA' A
#
# COMPACT_ATOMS: atom_id res chain seq x y z
N MET A 1 6.92 12.41 -0.05
CA MET A 1 7.07 11.88 -1.43
C MET A 1 7.86 10.60 -1.35
N ILE A 2 7.43 9.53 -2.03
CA ILE A 2 8.13 8.24 -2.04
C ILE A 2 9.40 8.36 -2.90
N SER A 3 10.55 7.91 -2.38
CA SER A 3 11.80 7.88 -3.16
C SER A 3 11.74 6.80 -4.26
N ASP A 4 12.57 6.93 -5.30
CA ASP A 4 12.57 5.94 -6.38
C ASP A 4 12.97 4.53 -5.91
N ASP A 5 13.86 4.43 -4.93
CA ASP A 5 14.28 3.15 -4.35
C ASP A 5 13.17 2.53 -3.50
N GLU A 6 12.40 3.33 -2.76
CA GLU A 6 11.22 2.83 -2.05
C GLU A 6 10.12 2.41 -3.01
N ARG A 7 9.88 3.19 -4.06
CA ARG A 7 8.93 2.83 -5.11
C ARG A 7 9.30 1.49 -5.76
N LYS A 8 10.57 1.30 -6.13
CA LYS A 8 11.09 0.02 -6.65
C LYS A 8 10.91 -1.11 -5.64
N SER A 9 11.14 -0.85 -4.36
CA SER A 9 10.97 -1.83 -3.30
C SER A 9 9.51 -2.25 -3.13
N MET A 10 8.56 -1.31 -3.14
CA MET A 10 7.12 -1.59 -3.06
C MET A 10 6.61 -2.35 -4.28
N LEU A 11 7.11 -2.05 -5.48
CA LEU A 11 6.74 -2.75 -6.73
C LEU A 11 7.16 -4.22 -6.77
N ARG A 12 8.00 -4.69 -5.83
CA ARG A 12 8.33 -6.11 -5.72
C ARG A 12 7.18 -6.94 -5.11
N ALA A 13 6.24 -6.30 -4.42
CA ALA A 13 5.11 -7.01 -3.85
C ALA A 13 4.15 -7.49 -4.94
N HIS A 14 3.67 -8.72 -4.80
CA HIS A 14 2.76 -9.31 -5.77
C HIS A 14 1.45 -8.52 -5.87
N SER A 15 1.00 -8.26 -7.11
CA SER A 15 -0.20 -7.47 -7.41
C SER A 15 -0.16 -5.99 -7.00
N ILE A 16 1.01 -5.44 -6.68
CA ILE A 16 1.20 -4.00 -6.47
C ILE A 16 1.62 -3.32 -7.78
N GLY A 17 0.88 -2.29 -8.17
CA GLY A 17 1.18 -1.45 -9.33
C GLY A 17 1.41 0.02 -8.97
N PRO A 18 1.86 0.85 -9.93
CA PRO A 18 2.17 2.27 -9.71
C PRO A 18 1.00 3.07 -9.12
N LYS A 19 -0.23 2.72 -9.50
CA LYS A 19 -1.46 3.36 -9.00
C LYS A 19 -1.70 3.09 -7.52
N MET A 20 -1.43 1.87 -7.05
CA MET A 20 -1.54 1.56 -5.62
C MET A 20 -0.51 2.37 -4.81
N ILE A 21 0.71 2.53 -5.34
CA ILE A 21 1.75 3.36 -4.70
C ILE A 21 1.33 4.83 -4.64
N SER A 22 0.65 5.35 -5.67
CA SER A 22 0.08 6.71 -5.63
C SER A 22 -0.93 6.84 -4.49
N TYR A 23 -1.85 5.90 -4.35
CA TYR A 23 -2.83 5.93 -3.26
C TYR A 23 -2.18 5.90 -1.88
N LEU A 24 -1.15 5.07 -1.69
CA LEU A 24 -0.39 5.03 -0.45
C LEU A 24 0.25 6.39 -0.14
N GLN A 25 0.86 7.01 -1.16
CA GLN A 25 1.44 8.34 -1.01
C GLN A 25 0.39 9.40 -0.64
N ASP A 26 -0.79 9.36 -1.26
CA ASP A 26 -1.89 10.31 -1.01
C ASP A 26 -2.41 10.20 0.43
N ILE A 27 -2.40 9.01 1.03
CA ILE A 27 -2.76 8.80 2.43
C ILE A 27 -1.58 8.95 3.41
N GLY A 28 -0.42 9.40 2.93
CA GLY A 28 0.77 9.70 3.74
C GLY A 28 1.70 8.52 4.03
N ILE A 29 1.48 7.36 3.42
CA ILE A 29 2.38 6.20 3.52
C ILE A 29 3.50 6.38 2.50
N THR A 30 4.75 6.49 2.98
CA THR A 30 5.88 6.81 2.10
C THR A 30 7.02 5.81 2.13
N ARG A 31 7.00 4.88 3.09
CA ARG A 31 8.00 3.84 3.27
C ARG A 31 7.33 2.49 3.48
N LEU A 32 8.01 1.41 3.09
CA LEU A 32 7.56 0.06 3.43
C LEU A 32 7.45 -0.14 4.95
N ASP A 33 8.35 0.47 5.73
CA ASP A 33 8.32 0.38 7.19
C ASP A 33 7.01 0.90 7.81
N ASP A 34 6.34 1.88 7.17
CA ASP A 34 5.08 2.44 7.64
C ASP A 34 3.93 1.40 7.59
N LEU A 35 4.11 0.31 6.84
CA LEU A 35 3.12 -0.76 6.65
C LEU A 35 3.31 -1.93 7.61
N LYS A 36 4.39 -1.95 8.40
CA LYS A 36 4.67 -3.05 9.32
C LYS A 36 3.57 -3.16 10.37
N GLY A 37 2.99 -4.35 10.47
CA GLY A 37 1.87 -4.63 11.39
C GLY A 37 0.56 -3.91 11.08
N ALA A 38 0.44 -3.20 9.96
CA ALA A 38 -0.79 -2.52 9.58
C ALA A 38 -1.90 -3.50 9.19
N ASP A 39 -3.17 -3.11 9.40
CA ASP A 39 -4.31 -3.84 8.88
C ASP A 39 -4.57 -3.44 7.40
N PRO A 40 -4.58 -4.38 6.45
CA PRO A 40 -4.92 -4.09 5.05
C PRO A 40 -6.31 -3.45 4.89
N LEU A 41 -7.29 -3.80 5.73
CA LEU A 41 -8.64 -3.23 5.64
C LEU A 41 -8.68 -1.77 6.09
N GLU A 42 -7.89 -1.41 7.09
CA GLU A 42 -7.73 -0.02 7.52
C GLU A 42 -7.10 0.84 6.41
N ILE A 43 -6.06 0.31 5.75
CA ILE A 43 -5.43 1.01 4.63
C ILE A 43 -6.43 1.21 3.48
N VAL A 44 -7.21 0.19 3.15
CA VAL A 44 -8.29 0.31 2.16
C VAL A 44 -9.27 1.42 2.55
N MET A 45 -9.73 1.44 3.80
CA MET A 45 -10.66 2.46 4.28
C MET A 45 -10.07 3.86 4.11
N ARG A 46 -8.80 4.07 4.48
CA ARG A 46 -8.11 5.36 4.31
C ARG A 46 -8.01 5.78 2.85
N ILE A 47 -7.74 4.83 1.95
CA ILE A 47 -7.70 5.11 0.50
C ILE A 47 -9.11 5.47 0.00
N ASP A 48 -10.14 4.72 0.35
CA ASP A 48 -11.52 5.00 -0.06
C ASP A 48 -11.98 6.39 0.43
N ILE A 49 -11.62 6.78 1.66
CA ILE A 49 -11.85 8.12 2.20
C ILE A 49 -11.11 9.18 1.38
N SER A 50 -9.82 8.97 1.09
CA SER A 50 -9.01 9.91 0.30
C SER A 50 -9.51 10.08 -1.13
N VAL A 51 -10.08 9.02 -1.72
CA VAL A 51 -10.66 9.04 -3.07
C VAL A 51 -12.09 9.59 -3.07
N GLY A 52 -12.73 9.66 -1.89
CA GLY A 52 -14.11 10.17 -1.72
C GLY A 52 -15.21 9.19 -2.15
N ARG A 53 -14.86 7.91 -2.37
CA ARG A 53 -15.82 6.84 -2.70
C ARG A 53 -15.23 5.48 -2.40
N LYS A 54 -16.10 4.49 -2.20
CA LYS A 54 -15.71 3.08 -2.12
C LYS A 54 -15.12 2.64 -3.46
N HIS A 55 -13.81 2.44 -3.51
CA HIS A 55 -13.06 2.12 -4.72
C HIS A 55 -12.47 0.72 -4.68
N MET A 56 -12.02 0.26 -3.51
CA MET A 56 -11.28 -0.99 -3.39
C MET A 56 -12.17 -2.24 -3.37
N ASN A 57 -11.70 -3.28 -4.04
CA ASN A 57 -12.31 -4.60 -4.09
C ASN A 57 -11.42 -5.63 -3.37
N SER A 58 -11.83 -6.90 -3.37
CA SER A 58 -11.07 -8.00 -2.74
C SER A 58 -9.65 -8.14 -3.28
N LEU A 59 -9.43 -7.84 -4.56
CA LEU A 59 -8.09 -7.85 -5.16
C LEU A 59 -7.21 -6.72 -4.61
N GLY A 60 -7.76 -5.52 -4.42
CA GLY A 60 -7.06 -4.40 -3.78
C GLY A 60 -6.64 -4.73 -2.34
N VAL A 61 -7.53 -5.37 -1.58
CA VAL A 61 -7.22 -5.87 -0.23
C VAL A 61 -6.10 -6.90 -0.26
N ALA A 62 -6.16 -7.87 -1.19
CA ALA A 62 -5.13 -8.90 -1.33
C ALA A 62 -3.76 -8.31 -1.73
N ALA A 63 -3.74 -7.32 -2.63
CA ALA A 63 -2.51 -6.63 -3.00
C ALA A 63 -1.87 -5.92 -1.80
N LEU A 64 -2.68 -5.24 -0.97
CA LEU A 64 -2.19 -4.59 0.25
C LEU A 64 -1.67 -5.60 1.27
N ARG A 65 -2.31 -6.77 1.42
CA ARG A 65 -1.79 -7.86 2.24
C ARG A 65 -0.39 -8.29 1.80
N ASN A 66 -0.18 -8.51 0.51
CA ASN A 66 1.13 -8.90 -0.02
C ASN A 66 2.20 -7.83 0.23
N LEU A 67 1.81 -6.55 0.17
CA LEU A 67 2.72 -5.45 0.45
C LEU A 67 3.12 -5.37 1.93
N ILE A 68 2.16 -5.58 2.83
CA ILE A 68 2.40 -5.64 4.28
C ILE A 68 3.27 -6.84 4.64
N GLU A 69 3.03 -8.00 4.02
CA GLU A 69 3.87 -9.19 4.18
C GLU A 69 5.31 -8.93 3.71
N LEU A 70 5.49 -8.27 2.56
CA LEU A 70 6.81 -7.84 2.11
C LEU A 70 7.49 -6.88 3.11
N ALA A 71 6.73 -5.93 3.68
CA ALA A 71 7.25 -5.01 4.69
C ALA A 71 7.69 -5.74 5.96
N ASN A 72 6.92 -6.74 6.41
CA ASN A 72 7.22 -7.52 7.61
C ASN A 72 8.44 -8.44 7.43
N THR A 73 8.69 -8.95 6.22
CA THR A 73 9.79 -9.89 5.92
C THR A 73 11.14 -9.21 5.62
N LYS A 74 11.13 -7.92 5.27
CA LYS A 74 12.34 -7.11 5.05
C LYS A 74 12.98 -6.55 6.34
N ALA A 75 12.43 -6.90 7.51
CA ALA A 75 12.96 -6.48 8.82
C ALA A 75 14.21 -7.26 9.21
#